data_AF-A0A433P4V2-F1
#
_entry.id   AF-A0A433P4V2-F1
#
_cell.length_a   1.000
_cell.length_b   1.000
_cell.length_c   1.000
_cell.angle_alpha   90.00
_cell.angle_beta   90.00
_cell.angle_gamma   90.00
#
_symmetry.space_group_name_H-M   'P 1'
#
loop_
_entity.id
_entity.type
_entity.pdbx_description
1 polymer ?
#
loop_
_entity_poly.entity_id
_entity_poly.type
_entity_poly.pdbx_seq_one_letter_code
_entity_poly.pdbx_strand_id
1 'polypeptide(L)'
;MCSFCFVGNQVVVAKIDADKEKEIGTKYEISGFPTLKFFPKGDDKTPIPYESGRSEEDFITFLNEKAGTHRLPGGSLDAAAGKIPELDALAAQFLSTSSLADRERIQQEVAQVAETNGGYATYYAKVMKKIAENGDGFIAKESARLDKVAEGTVTEAKKDDFTIRKNILASFEGGKTAPAAGVKDEL
;
A
#
# COMPACT_ATOMS: atom_id res chain seq x y z
N MET A 1 11.50 -7.74 26.91
CA MET A 1 11.67 -6.45 26.19
C MET A 1 11.84 -6.76 24.71
N CYS A 2 10.80 -6.57 23.89
CA CYS A 2 10.93 -6.75 22.44
C CYS A 2 11.48 -5.45 21.86
N SER A 3 12.78 -5.45 21.56
CA SER A 3 13.46 -4.37 20.84
C SER A 3 13.11 -4.49 19.36
N PHE A 4 12.93 -3.35 18.68
CA PHE A 4 12.41 -3.16 17.31
C PHE A 4 10.90 -2.94 17.19
N CYS A 5 10.49 -1.72 17.53
CA CYS A 5 9.28 -1.11 17.01
C CYS A 5 9.70 -0.10 15.93
N PHE A 6 9.63 -0.49 14.66
CA PHE A 6 9.84 0.42 13.52
C PHE A 6 8.46 0.94 13.09
N VAL A 7 8.22 2.23 13.28
CA VAL A 7 7.06 2.95 12.74
C VAL A 7 7.28 3.11 11.24
N GLY A 8 6.76 2.16 10.45
CA GLY A 8 6.92 2.16 9.00
C GLY A 8 6.31 0.96 8.26
N ASN A 9 6.15 -0.19 8.91
CA ASN A 9 5.53 -1.37 8.29
C ASN A 9 4.29 -1.79 9.08
N GLN A 10 3.13 -1.86 8.40
CA GLN A 10 1.85 -2.26 8.98
C GLN A 10 1.87 -3.69 9.56
N VAL A 11 2.85 -4.50 9.16
CA VAL A 11 3.03 -5.90 9.57
C VAL A 11 4.42 -6.09 10.17
N VAL A 12 4.49 -6.74 11.33
CA VAL A 12 5.73 -7.14 12.00
C VAL A 12 5.82 -8.65 11.98
N VAL A 13 6.92 -9.17 11.43
CA VAL A 13 7.21 -10.61 11.42
C VAL A 13 8.21 -10.91 12.52
N ALA A 14 7.85 -11.81 13.43
CA ALA A 14 8.68 -12.21 14.55
C ALA A 14 8.89 -13.72 14.57
N LYS A 15 10.09 -14.15 14.96
CA LYS A 15 10.45 -15.55 15.20
C LYS A 15 10.57 -15.75 16.71
N ILE A 16 9.89 -16.77 17.23
CA ILE A 16 10.00 -17.20 18.63
C ILE A 16 10.37 -18.68 18.64
N ASP A 17 11.32 -19.02 19.49
CA ASP A 17 11.72 -20.40 19.76
C ASP A 17 10.93 -20.90 20.98
N ALA A 18 9.87 -21.68 20.73
CA ALA A 18 8.97 -22.14 21.79
C ALA A 18 9.59 -23.27 22.65
N ASP A 19 10.70 -23.89 22.24
CA ASP A 19 11.43 -24.86 23.07
C ASP A 19 12.15 -24.14 24.23
N LYS A 20 12.66 -22.93 23.96
CA LYS A 20 13.27 -22.06 24.96
C LYS A 20 12.22 -21.29 25.76
N GLU A 21 11.22 -20.73 25.09
CA GLU A 21 10.16 -19.91 25.69
C GLU A 21 8.87 -20.72 25.89
N LYS A 22 8.92 -21.69 26.81
CA LYS A 22 7.83 -22.66 27.05
C LYS A 22 6.50 -22.02 27.46
N GLU A 23 6.55 -20.89 28.16
CA GLU A 23 5.35 -20.14 28.56
C GLU A 23 4.55 -19.65 27.35
N ILE A 24 5.25 -19.16 26.32
CA ILE A 24 4.63 -18.69 25.06
C ILE A 24 4.10 -19.87 24.26
N GLY A 25 4.87 -20.96 24.20
CA GLY A 25 4.46 -22.20 23.54
C GLY A 25 3.18 -22.79 24.12
N THR A 26 3.05 -22.78 25.45
CA THR A 26 1.86 -23.29 26.15
C THR A 26 0.67 -22.34 25.99
N LYS A 27 0.89 -21.03 26.16
CA LYS A 27 -0.16 -20.00 26.04
C LYS A 27 -0.84 -19.99 24.68
N TYR A 28 -0.08 -20.25 23.62
CA TYR A 28 -0.60 -20.31 22.25
C TYR A 28 -0.70 -21.74 21.73
N GLU A 29 -0.67 -22.77 22.59
CA GLU A 29 -0.91 -24.17 22.22
C GLU A 29 -0.10 -24.64 20.99
N ILE A 30 1.21 -24.34 20.98
CA ILE A 30 2.11 -24.73 19.90
C ILE A 30 2.53 -26.20 20.09
N SER A 31 1.92 -27.10 19.32
CA SER A 31 2.15 -28.55 19.40
C SER A 31 3.13 -29.09 18.35
N GLY A 32 3.47 -28.29 17.33
CA GLY A 32 4.39 -28.69 16.27
C GLY A 32 5.07 -27.49 15.60
N PHE A 33 6.22 -27.72 14.98
CA PHE A 33 7.00 -26.69 14.28
C PHE A 33 7.08 -26.97 12.78
N PRO A 34 7.06 -25.94 11.92
CA PRO A 34 6.73 -24.54 12.21
C PRO A 34 5.21 -24.32 12.36
N THR A 35 4.79 -23.53 13.35
CA THR A 35 3.41 -23.02 13.47
C THR A 35 3.42 -21.51 13.27
N LEU A 36 2.61 -21.02 12.33
CA LEU A 36 2.47 -19.60 12.04
C LEU A 36 1.13 -19.09 12.60
N LYS A 37 1.18 -17.97 13.33
CA LYS A 37 -0.01 -17.31 13.89
C LYS A 37 0.04 -15.82 13.58
N PHE A 38 -1.08 -15.30 13.09
CA PHE A 38 -1.25 -13.89 12.80
C PHE A 38 -1.95 -13.20 13.95
N PHE A 39 -1.41 -12.06 14.36
CA PHE A 39 -1.95 -11.24 15.43
C PHE A 39 -2.44 -9.93 14.82
N PRO A 40 -3.76 -9.70 14.73
CA PRO A 40 -4.29 -8.46 14.18
C PRO A 40 -3.91 -7.26 15.06
N LYS A 41 -3.78 -6.10 14.45
CA LYS A 41 -3.51 -4.84 15.15
C LYS A 41 -4.81 -4.36 15.80
N GLY A 42 -4.86 -4.33 17.13
CA GLY A 42 -6.01 -3.85 17.89
C GLY A 42 -6.07 -4.40 19.31
N ASP A 43 -7.21 -4.19 19.96
CA ASP A 43 -7.49 -4.71 21.31
C ASP A 43 -7.73 -6.22 21.29
N ASP A 44 -8.30 -6.72 20.18
CA ASP A 44 -8.48 -8.14 19.93
C ASP A 44 -7.15 -8.79 19.53
N LYS A 45 -6.44 -9.30 20.54
CA LYS A 45 -5.17 -10.03 20.36
C LYS A 45 -5.37 -11.52 20.07
N THR A 46 -6.54 -11.89 19.54
CA THR A 46 -6.87 -13.29 19.24
C THR A 46 -6.01 -13.74 18.06
N PRO A 47 -5.13 -14.74 18.25
CA PRO A 47 -4.28 -15.23 17.17
C PRO A 47 -5.12 -16.00 16.15
N ILE A 48 -4.93 -15.67 14.88
CA ILE A 48 -5.51 -16.40 13.75
C ILE A 48 -4.46 -17.43 13.28
N PRO A 49 -4.78 -18.73 13.24
CA PRO A 49 -3.88 -19.73 12.70
C PRO A 49 -3.71 -19.52 11.19
N TYR A 50 -2.48 -19.69 10.70
CA TYR A 50 -2.21 -19.73 9.27
C TYR A 50 -2.29 -21.18 8.79
N GLU A 51 -3.30 -21.47 7.96
CA GLU A 51 -3.56 -22.82 7.43
C GLU A 51 -3.38 -22.92 5.91
N SER A 52 -2.97 -21.82 5.26
CA SER A 52 -2.72 -21.78 3.82
C SER A 52 -1.40 -22.48 3.43
N GLY A 53 -1.12 -22.55 2.13
CA GLY A 53 0.06 -23.23 1.60
C GLY A 53 1.39 -22.58 2.06
N ARG A 54 2.50 -23.30 1.81
CA ARG A 54 3.85 -22.85 2.21
C ARG A 54 4.54 -22.00 1.13
N SER A 55 3.82 -21.63 0.08
CA SER A 55 4.34 -20.81 -1.01
C SER A 55 4.46 -19.34 -0.59
N GLU A 56 5.29 -18.57 -1.29
CA GLU A 56 5.41 -17.13 -1.04
C GLU A 56 4.09 -16.42 -1.40
N GLU A 57 3.44 -16.88 -2.46
CA GLU A 57 2.19 -16.36 -2.98
C GLU A 57 1.04 -16.51 -1.97
N ASP A 58 0.90 -17.71 -1.38
CA ASP A 58 -0.14 -17.97 -0.36
C ASP A 58 0.06 -17.09 0.88
N PHE A 59 1.33 -16.92 1.28
CA PHE A 59 1.66 -16.14 2.46
C PHE A 59 1.37 -14.66 2.25
N ILE A 60 1.73 -14.12 1.09
CA ILE A 60 1.45 -12.73 0.71
C ILE A 60 -0.05 -12.49 0.58
N THR A 61 -0.78 -13.42 -0.03
CA THR A 61 -2.25 -13.34 -0.17
C THR A 61 -2.90 -13.23 1.21
N PHE A 62 -2.53 -14.12 2.13
CA PHE A 62 -3.02 -14.07 3.50
C PHE A 62 -2.68 -12.75 4.22
N LEU A 63 -1.46 -12.23 4.06
CA LEU A 63 -1.09 -10.95 4.65
C LEU A 63 -1.87 -9.78 4.05
N ASN A 64 -2.07 -9.76 2.73
CA ASN A 64 -2.86 -8.74 2.06
C ASN A 64 -4.31 -8.76 2.55
N GLU A 65 -4.92 -9.93 2.71
CA GLU A 65 -6.28 -10.07 3.24
C GLU A 65 -6.41 -9.63 4.70
N LYS A 66 -5.46 -10.01 5.56
CA LYS A 66 -5.58 -9.78 7.01
C LYS A 66 -5.04 -8.44 7.47
N ALA A 67 -4.02 -7.90 6.79
CA ALA A 67 -3.39 -6.65 7.14
C ALA A 67 -3.75 -5.49 6.19
N GLY A 68 -4.47 -5.76 5.09
CA GLY A 68 -4.77 -4.74 4.07
C GLY A 68 -3.51 -4.27 3.34
N THR A 69 -2.49 -5.13 3.25
CA THR A 69 -1.29 -4.83 2.48
C THR A 69 -1.55 -5.09 0.99
N HIS A 70 -0.70 -4.51 0.16
CA HIS A 70 -0.78 -4.58 -1.29
C HIS A 70 0.52 -5.12 -1.89
N ARG A 71 1.04 -6.21 -1.31
CA ARG A 71 2.34 -6.78 -1.68
C ARG A 71 2.18 -7.83 -2.77
N LEU A 72 3.19 -7.93 -3.63
CA LEU A 72 3.36 -8.96 -4.64
C LEU A 72 4.59 -9.82 -4.32
N PRO A 73 4.69 -11.04 -4.87
CA PRO A 73 5.91 -11.85 -4.79
C PRO A 73 7.15 -11.04 -5.18
N GLY A 74 8.25 -11.20 -4.44
CA GLY A 74 9.44 -10.39 -4.57
C GLY A 74 9.38 -9.03 -3.86
N GLY A 75 8.36 -8.79 -3.04
CA GLY A 75 8.27 -7.63 -2.14
C GLY A 75 7.81 -6.32 -2.77
N SER A 76 7.49 -6.33 -4.06
CA SER A 76 6.94 -5.16 -4.76
C SER A 76 5.50 -4.85 -4.33
N LEU A 77 5.00 -3.66 -4.67
CA LEU A 77 3.63 -3.24 -4.41
C LEU A 77 2.76 -3.37 -5.66
N ASP A 78 1.50 -3.75 -5.48
CA ASP A 78 0.51 -3.77 -6.56
C ASP A 78 0.10 -2.35 -6.99
N ALA A 79 -0.70 -2.25 -8.04
CA ALA A 79 -1.18 -0.98 -8.58
C ALA A 79 -2.29 -0.30 -7.74
N ALA A 80 -2.83 -0.98 -6.73
CA ALA A 80 -3.82 -0.46 -5.79
C ALA A 80 -3.17 0.14 -4.53
N ALA A 81 -1.90 -0.19 -4.26
CA ALA A 81 -1.16 0.31 -3.10
C ALA A 81 -1.19 1.84 -3.00
N GLY A 82 -1.74 2.33 -1.89
CA GLY A 82 -1.83 3.75 -1.53
C GLY A 82 -2.85 4.57 -2.32
N LYS A 83 -3.64 3.92 -3.18
CA LYS A 83 -4.80 4.54 -3.81
C LYS A 83 -5.96 4.66 -2.83
N ILE A 84 -6.69 5.76 -2.94
CA ILE A 84 -7.91 6.01 -2.18
C ILE A 84 -9.03 6.16 -3.20
N PRO A 85 -9.97 5.19 -3.32
CA PRO A 85 -10.98 5.19 -4.39
C PRO A 85 -11.77 6.50 -4.51
N GLU A 86 -12.09 7.14 -3.38
CA GLU A 86 -12.77 8.44 -3.34
C GLU A 86 -11.92 9.55 -3.99
N LEU A 87 -10.63 9.60 -3.69
CA LEU A 87 -9.70 10.57 -4.26
C LEU A 87 -9.33 10.26 -5.71
N ASP A 88 -9.34 8.98 -6.10
CA ASP A 88 -9.13 8.56 -7.48
C ASP A 88 -10.24 9.04 -8.40
N ALA A 89 -11.50 8.94 -7.96
CA ALA A 89 -12.64 9.46 -8.70
C ALA A 89 -12.52 10.98 -8.90
N LEU A 90 -12.16 11.72 -7.84
CA LEU A 90 -11.92 13.16 -7.90
C LEU A 90 -10.70 13.51 -8.78
N ALA A 91 -9.63 12.71 -8.76
CA ALA A 91 -8.46 12.88 -9.61
C ALA A 91 -8.77 12.74 -11.10
N ALA A 92 -9.55 11.72 -11.48
CA ALA A 92 -10.00 11.54 -12.85
C ALA A 92 -10.97 12.66 -13.28
N GLN A 93 -11.86 13.11 -12.38
CA GLN A 93 -12.74 14.23 -12.63
C GLN A 93 -11.96 15.55 -12.86
N PHE A 94 -10.88 15.74 -12.10
CA PHE A 94 -10.04 16.93 -12.17
C PHE A 94 -9.36 17.10 -13.54
N LEU A 95 -8.86 16.02 -14.16
CA LEU A 95 -8.30 16.11 -15.51
C LEU A 95 -9.36 16.17 -16.60
N SER A 96 -10.47 15.45 -16.45
CA SER A 96 -11.53 15.43 -17.46
C SER A 96 -12.27 16.76 -17.58
N THR A 97 -12.35 17.55 -16.50
CA THR A 97 -12.97 18.88 -16.56
C THR A 97 -12.03 19.94 -17.16
N SER A 98 -12.56 20.73 -18.10
CA SER A 98 -11.89 21.92 -18.66
C SER A 98 -12.24 23.20 -17.90
N SER A 99 -13.17 23.14 -16.95
CA SER A 99 -13.66 24.28 -16.18
C SER A 99 -12.73 24.57 -15.00
N LEU A 100 -12.18 25.79 -14.94
CA LEU A 100 -11.32 26.22 -13.83
C LEU A 100 -12.07 26.21 -12.49
N ALA A 101 -13.34 26.62 -12.48
CA ALA A 101 -14.17 26.62 -11.27
C ALA A 101 -14.40 25.19 -10.73
N ASP A 102 -14.57 24.21 -11.62
CA ASP A 102 -14.69 22.81 -11.19
C ASP A 102 -13.36 22.25 -10.70
N ARG A 103 -12.23 22.60 -11.34
CA ARG A 103 -10.90 22.25 -10.86
C ARG A 103 -10.63 22.80 -9.46
N GLU A 104 -11.00 24.06 -9.20
CA GLU A 104 -10.86 24.69 -7.88
C GLU A 104 -11.75 24.03 -6.82
N ARG A 105 -13.01 23.71 -7.15
CA ARG A 105 -13.92 23.00 -6.24
C ARG A 105 -13.39 21.62 -5.86
N ILE A 106 -12.92 20.84 -6.84
CA ILE A 106 -12.34 19.52 -6.61
C ILE A 106 -11.08 19.64 -5.74
N GLN A 107 -10.23 20.65 -5.99
CA GLN A 107 -9.05 20.90 -5.15
C GLN A 107 -9.42 21.18 -3.69
N GLN A 108 -10.46 21.96 -3.43
CA GLN A 108 -10.93 22.24 -2.07
C GLN A 108 -11.47 20.99 -1.38
N GLU A 109 -12.25 20.19 -2.09
CA GLU A 109 -12.79 18.92 -1.58
C GLU A 109 -11.65 17.94 -1.23
N VAL A 110 -10.70 17.74 -2.14
CA VAL A 110 -9.53 16.88 -1.91
C VAL A 110 -8.66 17.43 -0.77
N ALA A 111 -8.53 18.74 -0.62
CA ALA A 111 -7.81 19.34 0.50
C ALA A 111 -8.48 19.01 1.85
N GLN A 112 -9.80 19.09 1.94
CA GLN A 112 -10.54 18.73 3.17
C GLN A 112 -10.40 17.24 3.51
N VAL A 113 -10.54 16.36 2.51
CA VAL A 113 -10.33 14.91 2.69
C VAL A 113 -8.88 14.62 3.10
N ALA A 114 -7.93 15.34 2.53
CA ALA A 114 -6.51 15.19 2.85
C ALA A 114 -6.15 15.65 4.28
N GLU A 115 -6.80 16.68 4.80
CA GLU A 115 -6.63 17.11 6.20
C GLU A 115 -7.12 16.05 7.18
N THR A 116 -8.19 15.34 6.84
CA THR A 116 -8.79 14.31 7.69
C THR A 116 -8.01 13.00 7.64
N ASN A 117 -7.62 12.56 6.44
CA ASN A 117 -7.02 11.24 6.22
C ASN A 117 -5.48 11.24 6.33
N GLY A 118 -4.83 12.39 6.12
CA GLY A 118 -3.37 12.52 6.17
C GLY A 118 -2.65 11.65 5.14
N GLY A 119 -1.36 11.38 5.38
CA GLY A 119 -0.56 10.45 4.57
C GLY A 119 -0.61 10.74 3.06
N TYR A 120 -0.93 9.71 2.28
CA TYR A 120 -1.01 9.79 0.81
C TYR A 120 -2.19 10.64 0.30
N ALA A 121 -3.23 10.89 1.10
CA ALA A 121 -4.30 11.81 0.72
C ALA A 121 -3.76 13.24 0.49
N THR A 122 -2.78 13.66 1.30
CA THR A 122 -2.09 14.97 1.10
C THR A 122 -1.31 15.04 -0.20
N TYR A 123 -0.92 13.89 -0.76
CA TYR A 123 -0.22 13.85 -2.04
C TYR A 123 -1.16 14.13 -3.21
N TYR A 124 -2.42 13.66 -3.19
CA TYR A 124 -3.42 14.02 -4.19
C TYR A 124 -3.61 15.53 -4.30
N ALA A 125 -3.79 16.22 -3.17
CA ALA A 125 -3.92 17.67 -3.12
C ALA A 125 -2.69 18.39 -3.71
N LYS A 126 -1.48 17.91 -3.38
CA LYS A 126 -0.22 18.45 -3.91
C LYS A 126 -0.11 18.27 -5.43
N VAL A 127 -0.51 17.11 -5.94
CA VAL A 127 -0.50 16.82 -7.38
C VAL A 127 -1.47 17.73 -8.12
N MET A 128 -2.71 17.88 -7.62
CA MET A 128 -3.70 18.79 -8.24
C MET A 128 -3.21 20.23 -8.28
N LYS A 129 -2.58 20.71 -7.20
CA LYS A 129 -1.96 22.04 -7.17
C LYS A 129 -0.83 22.15 -8.21
N LYS A 130 0.02 21.13 -8.33
CA LYS A 130 1.11 21.12 -9.32
C LYS A 130 0.62 21.09 -10.76
N ILE A 131 -0.49 20.41 -11.03
CA ILE A 131 -1.13 20.42 -12.35
C ILE A 131 -1.70 21.81 -12.66
N ALA A 132 -2.34 22.47 -11.69
CA ALA A 132 -2.82 23.84 -11.89
C ALA A 132 -1.68 24.85 -12.16
N GLU A 133 -0.51 24.66 -11.54
CA GLU A 133 0.67 25.53 -11.74
C GLU A 133 1.43 25.23 -13.05
N ASN A 134 1.59 23.94 -13.40
CA ASN A 134 2.53 23.50 -14.46
C ASN A 134 1.84 22.90 -15.69
N GLY A 135 0.51 22.78 -15.66
CA GLY A 135 -0.31 22.13 -16.68
C GLY A 135 -0.34 20.61 -16.58
N ASP A 136 -1.24 20.01 -17.37
CA ASP A 136 -1.58 18.58 -17.35
C ASP A 136 -0.37 17.68 -17.72
N GLY A 137 0.62 18.22 -18.44
CA GLY A 137 1.87 17.53 -18.77
C GLY A 137 2.81 17.29 -17.57
N PHE A 138 2.46 17.77 -16.37
CA PHE A 138 3.20 17.49 -15.14
C PHE A 138 3.22 16.00 -14.79
N ILE A 139 2.11 15.27 -14.99
CA ILE A 139 1.96 13.88 -14.55
C ILE A 139 2.98 12.97 -15.26
N ALA A 140 3.05 13.05 -16.59
CA ALA A 140 3.99 12.28 -17.38
C ALA A 140 5.46 12.59 -17.00
N LYS A 141 5.78 13.86 -16.75
CA LYS A 141 7.12 14.28 -16.32
C LYS A 141 7.47 13.74 -14.94
N GLU A 142 6.52 13.81 -13.99
CA GLU A 142 6.74 13.33 -12.63
C GLU A 142 6.83 11.81 -12.57
N SER A 143 6.00 11.08 -13.32
CA SER A 143 6.11 9.61 -13.43
C SER A 143 7.49 9.20 -13.95
N ALA A 144 7.97 9.83 -15.03
CA ALA A 144 9.29 9.55 -15.58
C ALA A 144 10.43 9.91 -14.61
N ARG A 145 10.25 10.94 -13.79
CA ARG A 145 11.21 11.30 -12.74
C ARG A 145 11.25 10.23 -11.65
N LEU A 146 10.09 9.76 -11.19
CA LEU A 146 10.00 8.71 -10.17
C LEU A 146 10.66 7.41 -10.64
N ASP A 147 10.46 7.02 -11.90
CA ASP A 147 11.09 5.83 -12.49
C ASP A 147 12.62 5.93 -12.44
N LYS A 148 13.19 7.05 -12.89
CA LYS A 148 14.65 7.28 -12.85
C LYS A 148 15.22 7.28 -11.43
N VAL A 149 14.46 7.80 -10.47
CA VAL A 149 14.92 7.85 -9.06
C VAL A 149 14.81 6.46 -8.41
N ALA A 150 13.83 5.65 -8.80
CA ALA A 150 13.68 4.28 -8.31
C ALA A 150 14.79 3.33 -8.82
N GLU A 151 15.35 3.59 -10.00
CA GLU A 151 16.52 2.86 -10.55
C GLU A 151 17.83 3.16 -9.81
N GLY A 152 17.91 4.29 -9.11
CA GLY A 152 19.10 4.66 -8.34
C GLY A 152 19.26 3.85 -7.04
N THR A 153 20.34 4.13 -6.31
CA THR A 153 20.56 3.53 -4.98
C THR A 153 19.61 4.14 -3.95
N VAL A 154 18.44 3.53 -3.81
CA VAL A 154 17.40 3.95 -2.86
C VAL A 154 17.02 2.80 -1.93
N THR A 155 16.64 3.14 -0.70
CA THR A 155 16.15 2.16 0.29
C THR A 155 14.81 1.58 -0.15
N GLU A 156 14.50 0.34 0.25
CA GLU A 156 13.22 -0.31 -0.08
C GLU A 156 12.01 0.53 0.33
N ALA A 157 12.03 1.14 1.51
CA ALA A 157 10.97 2.06 1.95
C ALA A 157 10.78 3.29 1.03
N LYS A 158 11.84 3.74 0.36
CA LYS A 158 11.75 4.83 -0.63
C LYS A 158 11.24 4.32 -1.96
N LYS A 159 11.61 3.10 -2.37
CA LYS A 159 11.03 2.46 -3.56
C LYS A 159 9.53 2.30 -3.40
N ASP A 160 9.08 1.82 -2.24
CA ASP A 160 7.67 1.71 -1.90
C ASP A 160 6.96 3.07 -1.99
N ASP A 161 7.55 4.12 -1.42
CA ASP A 161 7.00 5.48 -1.50
C ASP A 161 6.90 5.99 -2.95
N PHE A 162 7.90 5.71 -3.79
CA PHE A 162 7.86 6.09 -5.21
C PHE A 162 6.83 5.29 -5.98
N THR A 163 6.71 3.99 -5.73
CA THR A 163 5.68 3.13 -6.33
C THR A 163 4.28 3.61 -5.97
N ILE A 164 4.03 3.93 -4.69
CA ILE A 164 2.74 4.46 -4.24
C ILE A 164 2.43 5.80 -4.91
N ARG A 165 3.39 6.73 -4.95
CA ARG A 165 3.22 8.00 -5.64
C ARG A 165 2.91 7.81 -7.13
N LYS A 166 3.59 6.86 -7.79
CA LYS A 166 3.33 6.52 -9.19
C LYS A 166 1.93 5.93 -9.39
N ASN A 167 1.49 5.06 -8.49
CA ASN A 167 0.12 4.52 -8.50
C ASN A 167 -0.92 5.63 -8.39
N ILE A 168 -0.72 6.59 -7.49
CA ILE A 168 -1.60 7.76 -7.31
C ILE A 168 -1.62 8.62 -8.56
N LEU A 169 -0.45 8.89 -9.18
CA LEU A 169 -0.37 9.66 -10.43
C LEU A 169 -1.16 9.00 -11.56
N ALA A 170 -1.13 7.66 -11.65
CA ALA A 170 -1.89 6.91 -12.64
C ALA A 170 -3.42 7.05 -12.47
N SER A 171 -3.92 7.41 -11.29
CA SER A 171 -5.34 7.68 -11.06
C SER A 171 -5.83 8.94 -11.78
N PHE A 172 -4.95 9.91 -12.03
CA PHE A 172 -5.30 11.14 -12.74
C PHE A 172 -5.52 10.88 -14.24
N GLU A 173 -4.76 9.97 -14.85
CA GLU A 173 -4.82 9.67 -16.29
C GLU A 173 -6.01 8.78 -16.70
N GLY A 174 -6.97 8.55 -15.80
CA GLY A 174 -8.21 7.83 -16.11
C GLY A 174 -8.06 6.31 -16.14
N GLY A 175 -7.18 5.74 -15.31
CA GLY A 175 -7.19 4.32 -15.03
C GLY A 175 -7.08 3.43 -16.27
N LYS A 176 -6.01 3.56 -17.06
CA LYS A 176 -5.48 2.37 -17.72
C LYS A 176 -4.89 1.48 -16.63
N THR A 177 -5.76 0.71 -15.98
CA THR A 177 -5.38 -0.47 -15.21
C THR A 177 -4.41 -1.28 -16.07
N ALA A 178 -3.14 -1.34 -15.65
CA ALA A 178 -2.25 -2.39 -16.12
C ALA A 178 -2.97 -3.72 -15.88
N PRO A 179 -2.98 -4.65 -16.86
CA PRO A 179 -3.70 -5.90 -16.72
C PRO A 179 -3.23 -6.62 -15.46
N ALA A 180 -4.18 -7.08 -14.66
CA ALA A 180 -3.94 -8.02 -13.58
C ALA A 180 -3.07 -9.15 -14.14
N ALA A 181 -1.87 -9.32 -13.60
CA ALA A 181 -1.04 -10.47 -13.89
C ALA A 181 -1.87 -11.71 -13.56
N GLY A 182 -2.16 -12.51 -14.59
CA GLY A 182 -3.23 -13.49 -14.59
C GLY A 182 -3.10 -14.53 -13.49
N VAL A 183 -4.20 -14.72 -12.76
CA VAL A 183 -4.52 -15.99 -12.13
C VAL A 183 -4.71 -16.99 -13.28
N LYS A 184 -3.74 -17.88 -13.47
CA LYS A 184 -3.94 -19.09 -14.28
C LYS A 184 -4.68 -20.07 -13.39
N ASP A 185 -6.01 -20.10 -13.55
CA ASP A 185 -6.81 -21.27 -13.18
C ASP A 185 -6.41 -22.42 -14.10
N GLU A 186 -5.72 -23.43 -13.58
CA GLU A 186 -5.58 -24.73 -14.25
C GLU A 186 -6.50 -25.73 -13.55
N LEU A 187 -7.48 -26.20 -14.34
CA LEU A 187 -8.29 -27.41 -14.11
C LEU A 187 -7.47 -28.67 -14.39
#